data_AF-A0A1Y2J0V1-F1
#
_entry.id   AF-A0A1Y2J0V1-F1
#
_cell.length_a   1.000
_cell.length_b   1.000
_cell.length_c   1.000
_cell.angle_alpha   90.00
_cell.angle_beta   90.00
_cell.angle_gamma   90.00
#
_symmetry.space_group_name_H-M   'P 1'
#
loop_
_entity.id
_entity.type
_entity.pdbx_description
1 polymer ?
#
loop_
_entity_poly.entity_id
_entity_poly.type
_entity_poly.pdbx_seq_one_letter_code
_entity_poly.pdbx_strand_id
1 'polypeptide(L)'
;QAKLVSIFIQTLLYGAYTVVFILTMWVLLYKRSAVKPPVADPMLWVSLTMFVMATMHIGINYARIVKAFITFRDAPGGPAAFFNQLSEFTQIFGSTVYVVQTIIGDGVVLYRCYMVWSDVRIVLLPLVLLLGSIASGIGILYSFARVVPEAEIFVDELQSWIVSFFSLTLATNILCTGLVALRIWRLNRAIMKFARRSYRPILFLVLESGAVYSLTLTALVVLYKTGSWFQYVLLDSISPIVGLVFSMIIIRVGLGITTVRGSSAVTGAQERTVTATRHSQIQFANPPGQSSTLRAAAEYDSNDIEL
;
A
#
# COMPACT_ATOMS: atom_id res chain seq x y z
N GLN A 1 28.83 -18.14 2.51
CA GLN A 1 27.93 -18.43 3.66
C GLN A 1 26.83 -17.38 3.80
N ALA A 2 27.13 -16.08 3.88
CA ALA A 2 26.12 -15.00 3.98
C ALA A 2 25.00 -15.07 2.91
N LYS A 3 25.32 -15.39 1.65
CA LYS A 3 24.32 -15.51 0.57
C LYS A 3 23.35 -16.69 0.73
N LEU A 4 23.76 -17.77 1.40
CA LEU A 4 22.86 -18.92 1.68
C LEU A 4 21.87 -18.58 2.79
N VAL A 5 22.34 -17.90 3.85
CA VAL A 5 21.45 -17.38 4.91
C VAL A 5 20.47 -16.35 4.34
N SER A 6 20.98 -15.47 3.47
CA SER A 6 20.18 -14.48 2.75
C SER A 6 19.02 -15.10 1.99
N ILE A 7 19.29 -16.10 1.13
CA ILE A 7 18.22 -16.70 0.33
C ILE A 7 17.21 -17.47 1.19
N PHE A 8 17.63 -18.09 2.29
CA PHE A 8 16.72 -18.76 3.21
C PHE A 8 15.75 -17.78 3.88
N ILE A 9 16.24 -16.63 4.33
CA ILE A 9 15.38 -15.58 4.89
C ILE A 9 14.48 -15.00 3.79
N GLN A 10 15.03 -14.78 2.60
CA GLN A 10 14.29 -14.25 1.46
C GLN A 10 13.14 -15.18 1.04
N THR A 11 13.34 -16.50 1.00
CA THR A 11 12.28 -17.48 0.66
C THR A 11 11.19 -17.53 1.72
N LEU A 12 11.53 -17.45 3.01
CA LEU A 12 10.54 -17.37 4.09
C LEU A 12 9.68 -16.11 3.98
N LEU A 13 10.30 -14.94 3.78
CA LEU A 13 9.60 -13.68 3.60
C LEU A 13 8.75 -13.67 2.34
N TYR A 14 9.24 -14.25 1.24
CA TYR A 14 8.48 -14.39 0.00
C TYR A 14 7.27 -15.33 0.14
N GLY A 15 7.40 -16.41 0.91
CA GLY A 15 6.27 -17.28 1.28
C GLY A 15 5.18 -16.51 2.02
N ALA A 16 5.56 -15.75 3.05
CA ALA A 16 4.63 -14.86 3.76
C ALA A 16 3.99 -13.82 2.82
N TYR A 17 4.79 -13.21 1.94
CA TYR A 17 4.29 -12.26 0.95
C TYR A 17 3.25 -12.88 0.01
N THR A 18 3.47 -14.12 -0.44
CA THR A 18 2.54 -14.84 -1.32
C THR A 18 1.18 -15.04 -0.65
N VAL A 19 1.16 -15.43 0.63
CA VAL A 19 -0.10 -15.57 1.40
C VAL A 19 -0.85 -14.24 1.48
N VAL A 20 -0.15 -13.15 1.80
CA VAL A 20 -0.75 -11.81 1.88
C VAL A 20 -1.22 -11.33 0.50
N PHE A 21 -0.49 -11.65 -0.58
CA PHE A 21 -0.88 -11.34 -1.95
C PHE A 21 -2.18 -12.06 -2.35
N ILE A 22 -2.32 -13.35 -2.03
CA ILE A 22 -3.56 -14.11 -2.27
C ILE A 22 -4.73 -13.45 -1.53
N LEU A 23 -4.53 -13.08 -0.26
CA LEU A 23 -5.55 -12.38 0.52
C LEU A 23 -5.90 -11.01 -0.08
N THR A 24 -4.89 -10.27 -0.56
CA THR A 24 -5.08 -8.99 -1.25
C THR A 24 -5.92 -9.15 -2.52
N MET A 25 -5.61 -10.18 -3.31
CA MET A 25 -6.34 -10.50 -4.53
C MET A 25 -7.78 -10.89 -4.23
N TRP A 26 -8.01 -11.71 -3.20
CA TRP A 26 -9.35 -12.08 -2.74
C TRP A 26 -10.18 -10.84 -2.32
N VAL A 27 -9.57 -9.90 -1.57
CA VAL A 27 -10.25 -8.66 -1.17
C VAL A 27 -10.59 -7.78 -2.38
N LEU A 28 -9.65 -7.61 -3.33
CA LEU A 28 -9.87 -6.81 -4.53
C LEU A 28 -10.92 -7.40 -5.47
N LEU A 29 -10.85 -8.72 -5.73
CA LEU A 29 -11.72 -9.40 -6.68
C LEU A 29 -13.11 -9.72 -6.11
N TYR A 30 -13.21 -10.07 -4.83
CA TYR A 30 -14.48 -10.54 -4.27
C TYR A 30 -15.22 -9.43 -3.51
N LYS A 31 -14.52 -8.67 -2.67
CA LYS A 31 -15.15 -7.68 -1.79
C LYS A 31 -15.37 -6.33 -2.46
N ARG A 32 -14.47 -5.93 -3.38
CA ARG A 32 -14.54 -4.62 -4.07
C ARG A 32 -15.33 -4.68 -5.39
N SER A 33 -15.45 -5.85 -6.01
CA SER A 33 -16.20 -6.09 -7.26
C SER A 33 -17.69 -5.74 -7.16
N ALA A 34 -18.25 -5.76 -5.94
CA ALA A 34 -19.62 -5.29 -5.68
C ALA A 34 -19.82 -3.77 -5.92
N VAL A 35 -18.75 -2.98 -6.00
CA VAL A 35 -18.82 -1.50 -6.12
C VAL A 35 -18.21 -0.97 -7.43
N LYS A 36 -17.19 -1.64 -7.98
CA LYS A 36 -16.56 -1.30 -9.27
C LYS A 36 -16.04 -2.56 -9.97
N PRO A 37 -16.04 -2.62 -11.32
CA PRO A 37 -15.48 -3.75 -12.05
C PRO A 37 -13.98 -3.93 -11.72
N PRO A 38 -13.51 -5.14 -11.41
CA PRO A 38 -12.15 -5.39 -10.92
C PRO A 38 -11.04 -4.95 -11.88
N VAL A 39 -11.31 -5.03 -13.18
CA VAL A 39 -10.37 -4.67 -14.26
C VAL A 39 -10.11 -3.17 -14.38
N ALA A 40 -11.00 -2.32 -13.84
CA ALA A 40 -10.85 -0.87 -13.87
C ALA A 40 -10.12 -0.31 -12.63
N ASP A 41 -9.69 -1.17 -11.71
CA ASP A 41 -9.02 -0.75 -10.48
C ASP A 41 -7.49 -0.71 -10.66
N PRO A 42 -6.86 0.49 -10.67
CA PRO A 42 -5.41 0.60 -10.83
C PRO A 42 -4.63 -0.13 -9.72
N MET A 43 -5.24 -0.35 -8.54
CA MET A 43 -4.58 -1.07 -7.44
C MET A 43 -4.36 -2.55 -7.75
N LEU A 44 -5.21 -3.17 -8.58
CA LEU A 44 -5.07 -4.57 -8.97
C LEU A 44 -3.85 -4.77 -9.86
N TRP A 45 -3.71 -3.92 -10.89
CA TRP A 45 -2.57 -3.95 -11.80
C TRP A 45 -1.25 -3.74 -11.06
N VAL A 46 -1.20 -2.75 -10.16
CA VAL A 46 0.01 -2.51 -9.35
C VAL A 46 0.35 -3.71 -8.47
N SER A 47 -0.63 -4.33 -7.82
CA SER A 47 -0.41 -5.54 -7.00
C SER A 47 0.18 -6.68 -7.82
N LEU A 48 -0.37 -6.90 -9.02
CA LEU A 48 0.13 -7.94 -9.94
C LEU A 48 1.56 -7.64 -10.41
N THR A 49 1.84 -6.41 -10.84
CA THR A 49 3.19 -6.01 -11.28
C THR A 49 4.20 -6.17 -10.14
N MET A 50 3.85 -5.78 -8.92
CA MET A 50 4.71 -5.96 -7.75
C MET A 50 5.00 -7.42 -7.45
N PHE A 51 3.99 -8.28 -7.56
CA PHE A 51 4.15 -9.72 -7.35
C PHE A 51 5.06 -10.35 -8.40
N VAL A 52 4.82 -10.06 -9.69
CA VAL A 52 5.66 -10.57 -10.79
C VAL A 52 7.12 -10.14 -10.61
N MET A 53 7.36 -8.89 -10.24
CA MET A 53 8.70 -8.37 -9.98
C MET A 53 9.38 -9.02 -8.78
N ALA A 54 8.65 -9.27 -7.69
CA ALA A 54 9.17 -10.01 -6.54
C ALA A 54 9.55 -11.45 -6.92
N THR A 55 8.70 -12.14 -7.70
CA THR A 55 8.98 -13.50 -8.21
C THR A 55 10.21 -13.53 -9.11
N MET A 56 10.34 -12.52 -9.98
CA MET A 56 11.48 -12.37 -10.86
C MET A 56 12.77 -12.13 -10.06
N HIS A 57 12.73 -11.26 -9.05
CA HIS A 57 13.86 -10.96 -8.19
C HIS A 57 14.38 -12.20 -7.44
N ILE A 58 13.48 -12.97 -6.79
CA ILE A 58 13.88 -14.20 -6.11
C ILE A 58 14.38 -15.27 -7.09
N GLY A 59 13.78 -15.38 -8.28
CA GLY A 59 14.23 -16.28 -9.34
C GLY A 59 15.64 -15.98 -9.82
N ILE A 60 15.97 -14.70 -10.00
CA ILE A 60 17.33 -14.24 -10.36
C ILE A 60 18.32 -14.60 -9.25
N ASN A 61 17.98 -14.31 -7.99
CA ASN A 61 18.83 -14.66 -6.85
C ASN A 61 19.09 -16.17 -6.76
N TYR A 62 18.07 -17.00 -6.98
CA TYR A 62 18.22 -18.45 -6.99
C TYR A 62 19.12 -18.93 -8.15
N ALA A 63 18.91 -18.42 -9.37
CA ALA A 63 19.73 -18.75 -10.53
C ALA A 63 21.20 -18.38 -10.31
N ARG A 64 21.49 -17.26 -9.65
CA ARG A 64 22.86 -16.85 -9.29
C ARG A 64 23.52 -17.79 -8.30
N ILE A 65 22.79 -18.25 -7.28
CA ILE A 65 23.32 -19.22 -6.32
C ILE A 65 23.61 -20.54 -7.03
N VAL A 66 22.71 -21.01 -7.89
CA VAL A 66 22.93 -22.24 -8.67
C VAL A 66 24.16 -22.10 -9.57
N LYS A 67 24.29 -21.02 -10.33
CA LYS A 67 25.50 -20.77 -11.16
C LYS A 67 26.78 -20.74 -10.32
N ALA A 68 26.77 -20.03 -9.19
CA ALA A 68 27.94 -19.86 -8.34
C ALA A 68 28.39 -21.17 -7.67
N PHE A 69 27.45 -21.99 -7.20
CA PHE A 69 27.76 -23.21 -6.43
C PHE A 69 27.84 -24.48 -7.28
N ILE A 70 27.18 -24.53 -8.44
CA ILE A 70 27.14 -25.71 -9.31
C ILE A 70 28.03 -25.53 -10.54
N THR A 71 27.91 -24.42 -11.27
CA THR A 71 28.61 -24.24 -12.56
C THR A 71 30.04 -23.74 -12.39
N PHE A 72 30.30 -22.83 -11.46
CA PHE A 72 31.62 -22.25 -11.20
C PHE A 72 32.29 -22.81 -9.94
N ARG A 73 31.93 -24.03 -9.55
CA ARG A 73 32.46 -24.69 -8.35
C ARG A 73 33.98 -24.83 -8.37
N ASP A 74 34.54 -25.17 -9.53
CA ASP A 74 35.96 -25.52 -9.72
C ASP A 74 36.76 -24.42 -10.45
N ALA A 75 36.18 -23.23 -10.63
CA ALA A 75 36.87 -22.08 -11.22
C ALA A 75 37.94 -21.50 -10.26
N PRO A 76 39.06 -20.95 -10.77
CA PRO A 76 40.10 -20.38 -9.92
C PRO A 76 39.54 -19.21 -9.09
N GLY A 77 39.53 -19.36 -7.76
CA GLY A 77 38.93 -18.41 -6.81
C GLY A 77 37.54 -18.81 -6.24
N GLY A 78 36.96 -19.92 -6.73
CA GLY A 78 35.72 -20.52 -6.23
C GLY A 78 34.47 -19.64 -6.35
N PRO A 79 33.36 -19.99 -5.67
CA PRO A 79 32.11 -19.24 -5.73
C PRO A 79 32.24 -17.78 -5.27
N ALA A 80 33.21 -17.48 -4.40
CA ALA A 80 33.47 -16.14 -3.89
C ALA A 80 34.00 -15.18 -4.97
N ALA A 81 34.86 -15.66 -5.89
CA ALA A 81 35.34 -14.86 -7.01
C ALA A 81 34.21 -14.49 -7.98
N PHE A 82 33.25 -15.41 -8.20
CA PHE A 82 32.06 -15.14 -9.01
C PHE A 82 31.13 -14.10 -8.37
N PHE A 83 30.96 -14.13 -7.04
CA PHE A 83 30.17 -13.10 -6.34
C PHE A 83 30.86 -11.72 -6.28
N ASN A 84 32.20 -11.68 -6.36
CA ASN A 84 32.97 -10.44 -6.46
C ASN A 84 32.98 -9.82 -7.86
N GLN A 85 32.60 -10.57 -8.89
CA GLN A 85 32.38 -10.02 -10.23
C GLN A 85 31.03 -9.31 -10.29
N LEU A 86 31.03 -8.05 -9.84
CA LEU A 86 29.86 -7.17 -9.84
C LEU A 86 29.36 -6.82 -11.26
N SER A 87 30.20 -7.00 -12.29
CA SER A 87 29.89 -6.75 -13.70
C SER A 87 29.18 -7.93 -14.41
N GLU A 88 28.88 -9.04 -13.72
CA GLU A 88 28.19 -10.15 -14.34
C GLU A 88 26.73 -9.79 -14.68
N PHE A 89 26.26 -10.19 -15.86
CA PHE A 89 24.94 -9.82 -16.39
C PHE A 89 23.80 -10.13 -15.41
N THR A 90 23.87 -11.23 -14.68
CA THR A 90 22.86 -11.64 -13.71
C THR A 90 22.85 -10.73 -12.46
N GLN A 91 23.98 -10.16 -12.05
CA GLN A 91 24.02 -9.12 -10.99
C GLN A 91 23.39 -7.82 -11.48
N ILE A 92 23.77 -7.33 -12.65
CA ILE A 92 23.23 -6.09 -13.24
C ILE A 92 21.71 -6.21 -13.44
N PHE A 93 21.27 -7.35 -13.97
CA PHE A 93 19.85 -7.62 -14.19
C PHE A 93 19.06 -7.71 -12.88
N GLY A 94 19.60 -8.40 -11.85
CA GLY A 94 18.99 -8.45 -10.53
C GLY A 94 18.86 -7.07 -9.88
N SER A 95 19.92 -6.25 -9.94
CA SER A 95 19.91 -4.87 -9.46
C SER A 95 18.93 -3.99 -10.24
N THR A 96 18.78 -4.20 -11.55
CA THR A 96 17.80 -3.51 -12.38
C THR A 96 16.38 -3.82 -11.94
N VAL A 97 16.04 -5.11 -11.81
CA VAL A 97 14.72 -5.54 -11.33
C VAL A 97 14.42 -4.96 -9.96
N TYR A 98 15.42 -4.97 -9.06
CA TYR A 98 15.30 -4.36 -7.74
C TYR A 98 14.99 -2.86 -7.80
N VAL A 99 15.79 -2.07 -8.54
CA VAL A 99 15.63 -0.62 -8.67
C VAL A 99 14.26 -0.28 -9.26
N VAL A 100 13.83 -0.97 -10.32
CA VAL A 100 12.51 -0.76 -10.91
C VAL A 100 11.41 -1.11 -9.91
N GLN A 101 11.55 -2.20 -9.15
CA GLN A 101 10.56 -2.60 -8.14
C GLN A 101 10.42 -1.53 -7.04
N THR A 102 11.54 -0.97 -6.56
CA THR A 102 11.53 0.13 -5.59
C THR A 102 10.89 1.39 -6.17
N ILE A 103 11.21 1.79 -7.40
CA ILE A 103 10.63 2.97 -8.06
C ILE A 103 9.11 2.83 -8.21
N ILE A 104 8.61 1.65 -8.62
CA ILE A 104 7.17 1.39 -8.67
C ILE A 104 6.57 1.51 -7.27
N GLY A 105 7.26 0.99 -6.24
CA GLY A 105 6.82 1.07 -4.85
C GLY A 105 6.64 2.50 -4.37
N ASP A 106 7.68 3.31 -4.56
CA ASP A 106 7.68 4.74 -4.21
C ASP A 106 6.62 5.50 -5.00
N GLY A 107 6.49 5.23 -6.30
CA GLY A 107 5.46 5.81 -7.17
C GLY A 107 4.03 5.52 -6.68
N VAL A 108 3.78 4.34 -6.12
CA VAL A 108 2.46 4.01 -5.58
C VAL A 108 2.19 4.67 -4.23
N VAL A 109 3.23 4.85 -3.42
CA VAL A 109 3.15 5.67 -2.19
C VAL A 109 2.83 7.13 -2.55
N LEU A 110 3.49 7.66 -3.59
CA LEU A 110 3.22 9.00 -4.14
C LEU A 110 1.78 9.13 -4.64
N TYR A 111 1.32 8.17 -5.44
CA TYR A 111 -0.05 8.14 -5.97
C TYR A 111 -1.10 8.18 -4.84
N ARG A 112 -0.85 7.44 -3.75
CA ARG A 112 -1.71 7.48 -2.56
C ARG A 112 -1.72 8.85 -1.90
N CYS A 113 -0.56 9.50 -1.80
CA CYS A 113 -0.47 10.87 -1.28
C CYS A 113 -1.29 11.85 -2.14
N TYR A 114 -1.18 11.72 -3.47
CA TYR A 114 -1.96 12.51 -4.42
C TYR A 114 -3.48 12.31 -4.27
N MET A 115 -3.93 11.05 -4.22
CA MET A 115 -5.36 10.75 -4.04
C MET A 115 -5.95 11.35 -2.75
N VAL A 116 -5.15 11.45 -1.68
CA VAL A 116 -5.61 11.89 -0.35
C VAL A 116 -5.62 13.42 -0.21
N TRP A 117 -4.67 14.11 -0.85
CA TRP A 117 -4.60 15.58 -0.81
C TRP A 117 -5.37 16.26 -1.93
N SER A 118 -5.45 15.65 -3.12
CA SER A 118 -6.04 16.23 -4.34
C SER A 118 -5.46 17.60 -4.74
N ASP A 119 -4.28 17.97 -4.22
CA ASP A 119 -3.53 19.19 -4.57
C ASP A 119 -2.11 18.79 -4.99
N VAL A 120 -1.74 19.18 -6.21
CA VAL A 120 -0.46 18.85 -6.84
C VAL A 120 0.74 19.51 -6.16
N ARG A 121 0.55 20.65 -5.48
CA ARG A 121 1.65 21.43 -4.87
C ARG A 121 2.34 20.68 -3.73
N ILE A 122 1.57 19.87 -2.99
CA ILE A 122 2.07 19.12 -1.83
C ILE A 122 2.80 17.85 -2.28
N VAL A 123 2.46 17.32 -3.45
CA VAL A 123 3.05 16.11 -4.03
C VAL A 123 4.33 16.41 -4.82
N LEU A 124 4.55 17.69 -5.17
CA LEU A 124 5.73 18.13 -5.91
C LEU A 124 7.04 17.76 -5.19
N LEU A 125 7.10 17.93 -3.87
CA LEU A 125 8.32 17.66 -3.11
C LEU A 125 8.67 16.15 -3.10
N PRO A 126 7.74 15.23 -2.75
CA PRO A 126 8.01 13.80 -2.90
C PRO A 126 8.25 13.35 -4.35
N LEU A 127 7.68 14.04 -5.35
CA LEU A 127 7.96 13.77 -6.76
C LEU A 127 9.41 14.09 -7.12
N VAL A 128 9.95 15.21 -6.65
CA VAL A 128 11.37 15.57 -6.89
C VAL A 128 12.30 14.53 -6.25
N LEU A 129 11.98 14.06 -5.05
CA LEU A 129 12.76 13.00 -4.39
C LEU A 129 12.70 11.67 -5.16
N LEU A 130 11.53 11.31 -5.71
CA LEU A 130 11.38 10.15 -6.59
C LEU A 130 12.20 10.28 -7.87
N LEU A 131 12.24 11.45 -8.49
CA LEU A 131 13.10 11.68 -9.66
C LEU A 131 14.58 11.54 -9.30
N GLY A 132 14.98 12.00 -8.11
CA GLY A 132 16.31 11.78 -7.57
C GLY A 132 16.62 10.30 -7.32
N SER A 133 15.67 9.52 -6.82
CA SER A 133 15.87 8.06 -6.64
C SER A 133 15.98 7.34 -7.99
N ILE A 134 15.24 7.77 -9.01
CA ILE A 134 15.40 7.25 -10.38
C ILE A 134 16.81 7.58 -10.91
N ALA A 135 17.26 8.83 -10.80
CA ALA A 135 18.57 9.25 -11.27
C ALA A 135 19.71 8.50 -10.58
N SER A 136 19.64 8.36 -9.25
CA SER A 136 20.62 7.58 -8.49
C SER A 136 20.56 6.09 -8.82
N GLY A 137 19.37 5.52 -9.06
CA GLY A 137 19.22 4.15 -9.54
C GLY A 137 19.90 3.89 -10.89
N ILE A 138 19.79 4.84 -11.83
CA ILE A 138 20.51 4.78 -13.11
C ILE A 138 22.03 4.86 -12.88
N GLY A 139 22.48 5.73 -11.96
CA GLY A 139 23.88 5.84 -11.55
C GLY A 139 24.45 4.52 -10.99
N ILE A 140 23.67 3.80 -10.18
CA ILE A 140 24.02 2.46 -9.68
C ILE A 140 24.24 1.48 -10.83
N LEU A 141 23.29 1.40 -11.77
CA LEU A 141 23.37 0.48 -12.92
C LEU A 141 24.57 0.82 -13.82
N TYR A 142 24.79 2.11 -14.07
CA TYR A 142 25.93 2.59 -14.86
C TYR A 142 27.26 2.23 -14.21
N SER A 143 27.36 2.44 -12.89
CA SER A 143 28.55 2.06 -12.11
C SER A 143 28.77 0.56 -12.16
N PHE A 144 27.73 -0.26 -11.95
CA PHE A 144 27.84 -1.72 -12.06
C PHE A 144 28.34 -2.22 -13.42
N ALA A 145 27.96 -1.54 -14.51
CA ALA A 145 28.42 -1.90 -15.86
C ALA A 145 29.89 -1.53 -16.13
N ARG A 146 30.51 -0.68 -15.30
CA ARG A 146 31.88 -0.18 -15.48
C ARG A 146 32.86 -0.58 -14.38
N VAL A 147 32.40 -1.25 -13.32
CA VAL A 147 33.29 -1.77 -12.27
C VAL A 147 34.20 -2.85 -12.88
N VAL A 148 35.43 -2.45 -13.16
CA VAL A 148 36.55 -3.36 -13.45
C VAL A 148 37.20 -3.74 -12.11
N PRO A 149 37.60 -5.00 -11.88
CA PRO A 149 38.12 -5.49 -10.60
C PRO A 149 39.32 -4.72 -9.99
N GLU A 150 39.98 -3.85 -10.76
CA GLU A 150 41.23 -3.18 -10.37
C GLU A 150 41.09 -1.68 -10.09
N ALA A 151 39.89 -1.09 -10.23
CA ALA A 151 39.70 0.35 -10.10
C ALA A 151 38.83 0.71 -8.88
N GLU A 152 39.50 1.05 -7.77
CA GLU A 152 38.88 1.43 -6.50
C GLU A 152 37.89 2.61 -6.64
N ILE A 153 38.16 3.53 -7.57
CA ILE A 153 37.33 4.73 -7.83
C ILE A 153 35.87 4.36 -8.15
N PHE A 154 35.63 3.29 -8.92
CA PHE A 154 34.27 2.87 -9.28
C PHE A 154 33.53 2.21 -8.11
N VAL A 155 34.25 1.67 -7.13
CA VAL A 155 33.66 1.08 -5.92
C VAL A 155 33.15 2.19 -5.00
N ASP A 156 33.93 3.26 -4.83
CA ASP A 156 33.54 4.43 -4.03
C ASP A 156 32.37 5.20 -4.67
N GLU A 157 32.39 5.34 -6.00
CA GLU A 157 31.30 5.97 -6.75
C GLU A 157 30.01 5.16 -6.63
N LEU A 158 30.08 3.84 -6.83
CA LEU A 158 28.95 2.92 -6.66
C LEU A 158 28.37 3.03 -5.25
N GLN A 159 29.22 3.03 -4.22
CA GLN A 159 28.79 3.17 -2.83
C GLN A 159 28.05 4.50 -2.60
N SER A 160 28.54 5.59 -3.17
CA SER A 160 27.90 6.90 -3.08
C SER A 160 26.51 6.88 -3.72
N TRP A 161 26.37 6.31 -4.92
CA TRP A 161 25.09 6.16 -5.60
C TRP A 161 24.09 5.31 -4.81
N ILE A 162 24.54 4.19 -4.23
CA ILE A 162 23.71 3.30 -3.40
C ILE A 162 23.18 4.01 -2.16
N VAL A 163 24.04 4.72 -1.43
CA VAL A 163 23.64 5.46 -0.23
C VAL A 163 22.64 6.56 -0.60
N SER A 164 22.90 7.32 -1.67
CA SER A 164 21.98 8.34 -2.17
C SER A 164 20.61 7.76 -2.53
N PHE A 165 20.57 6.63 -3.25
CA PHE A 165 19.33 5.95 -3.61
C PHE A 165 18.49 5.59 -2.38
N PHE A 166 19.10 4.91 -1.40
CA PHE A 166 18.39 4.51 -0.19
C PHE A 166 17.94 5.69 0.67
N SER A 167 18.76 6.74 0.77
CA SER A 167 18.37 7.97 1.50
C SER A 167 17.20 8.69 0.83
N LEU A 168 17.17 8.78 -0.50
CA LEU A 168 16.09 9.44 -1.23
C LEU A 168 14.78 8.66 -1.16
N THR A 169 14.83 7.34 -1.30
CA THR A 169 13.68 6.45 -1.11
C THR A 169 13.15 6.54 0.33
N LEU A 170 14.04 6.53 1.33
CA LEU A 170 13.65 6.69 2.73
C LEU A 170 12.97 8.04 2.97
N ALA A 171 13.56 9.13 2.48
CA ALA A 171 12.98 10.47 2.61
C ALA A 171 11.60 10.53 1.94
N THR A 172 11.47 9.99 0.73
CA THR A 172 10.20 9.92 -0.01
C THR A 172 9.14 9.18 0.80
N ASN A 173 9.49 8.04 1.40
CA ASN A 173 8.54 7.23 2.14
C ASN A 173 8.10 7.90 3.46
N ILE A 174 9.03 8.46 4.22
CA ILE A 174 8.72 9.20 5.46
C ILE A 174 7.83 10.41 5.14
N LEU A 175 8.17 11.18 4.12
CA LEU A 175 7.40 12.36 3.74
C LEU A 175 6.00 12.00 3.25
N CYS A 176 5.86 11.02 2.36
CA CYS A 176 4.55 10.59 1.90
C CYS A 176 3.70 10.00 3.03
N THR A 177 4.28 9.16 3.89
CA THR A 177 3.58 8.56 5.03
C THR A 177 3.12 9.65 5.99
N GLY A 178 3.99 10.61 6.31
CA GLY A 178 3.66 11.78 7.14
C GLY A 178 2.55 12.64 6.53
N LEU A 179 2.62 12.94 5.24
CA LEU A 179 1.61 13.71 4.53
C LEU A 179 0.25 13.02 4.52
N VAL A 180 0.21 11.70 4.28
CA VAL A 180 -1.02 10.91 4.34
C VAL A 180 -1.58 10.92 5.76
N ALA A 181 -0.73 10.69 6.78
CA ALA A 181 -1.12 10.71 8.19
C ALA A 181 -1.70 12.08 8.61
N LEU A 182 -1.04 13.18 8.23
CA LEU A 182 -1.47 14.54 8.51
C LEU A 182 -2.81 14.87 7.85
N ARG A 183 -3.03 14.44 6.61
CA ARG A 183 -4.29 14.67 5.91
C ARG A 183 -5.44 13.91 6.54
N ILE A 184 -5.22 12.64 6.88
CA ILE A 184 -6.19 11.82 7.62
C ILE A 184 -6.53 12.53 8.95
N TRP A 185 -5.54 13.00 9.69
CA TRP A 185 -5.76 13.73 10.94
C TRP A 185 -6.57 15.02 10.74
N ARG A 186 -6.24 15.83 9.72
CA ARG A 186 -6.96 17.08 9.41
C ARG A 186 -8.40 16.86 8.97
N LEU A 187 -8.63 15.94 8.02
CA LEU A 187 -9.96 15.59 7.53
C LEU A 187 -10.83 15.08 8.67
N ASN A 188 -10.26 14.24 9.54
CA ASN A 188 -11.01 13.69 10.64
C ASN A 188 -11.27 14.73 11.75
N ARG A 189 -10.35 15.66 12.02
CA ARG A 189 -10.61 16.78 12.93
C ARG A 189 -11.75 17.68 12.44
N ALA A 190 -11.91 17.84 11.12
CA ALA A 190 -13.04 18.57 10.54
C ALA A 190 -14.38 17.82 10.71
N ILE A 191 -14.36 16.49 10.61
CA ILE A 191 -15.54 15.62 10.75
C ILE A 191 -15.91 15.38 12.24
N MET A 192 -14.94 15.46 13.15
CA MET A 192 -15.09 15.27 14.61
C MET A 192 -16.06 16.25 15.29
N LYS A 193 -16.41 17.38 14.67
CA LYS A 193 -17.51 18.21 15.17
C LYS A 193 -18.87 17.51 15.10
N PHE A 194 -19.02 16.45 14.30
CA PHE A 194 -20.30 15.81 14.00
C PHE A 194 -20.36 14.30 14.30
N ALA A 195 -19.25 13.58 14.51
CA ALA A 195 -19.30 12.11 14.71
C ALA A 195 -18.35 11.59 15.82
N ARG A 196 -18.90 10.81 16.77
CA ARG A 196 -18.20 10.16 17.92
C ARG A 196 -17.42 8.88 17.54
N ARG A 197 -16.74 8.81 16.38
CA ARG A 197 -15.93 7.62 16.02
C ARG A 197 -14.43 7.87 16.10
N SER A 198 -13.71 6.94 16.74
CA SER A 198 -12.25 6.96 16.88
C SER A 198 -11.58 6.32 15.65
N TYR A 199 -10.84 7.13 14.91
CA TYR A 199 -10.05 6.75 13.73
C TYR A 199 -8.55 6.52 14.05
N ARG A 200 -8.19 6.53 15.34
CA ARG A 200 -6.85 6.19 15.82
C ARG A 200 -6.30 4.88 15.23
N PRO A 201 -7.11 3.80 15.07
CA PRO A 201 -6.62 2.56 14.49
C PRO A 201 -6.06 2.76 13.08
N ILE A 202 -6.73 3.54 12.23
CA ILE A 202 -6.32 3.75 10.83
C ILE A 202 -5.00 4.53 10.75
N LEU A 203 -4.87 5.59 11.55
CA LEU A 203 -3.66 6.41 11.59
C LEU A 203 -2.45 5.59 12.08
N PHE A 204 -2.61 4.87 13.18
CA PHE A 204 -1.56 4.03 13.77
C PHE A 204 -1.09 2.96 12.79
N LEU A 205 -2.04 2.39 12.07
CA LEU A 205 -1.84 1.32 11.10
C LEU A 205 -1.12 1.81 9.83
N VAL A 206 -1.43 3.01 9.31
CA VAL A 206 -0.65 3.64 8.21
C VAL A 206 0.80 3.93 8.66
N LEU A 207 0.95 4.49 9.86
CA LEU A 207 2.26 4.77 10.45
C LEU A 207 3.06 3.48 10.65
N GLU A 208 2.44 2.41 11.12
CA GLU A 208 3.06 1.10 11.30
C GLU A 208 3.65 0.56 9.99
N SER A 209 2.87 0.60 8.89
CA SER A 209 3.36 0.12 7.58
C SER A 209 4.50 0.98 7.01
N GLY A 210 4.43 2.30 7.15
CA GLY A 210 5.50 3.20 6.71
C GLY A 210 6.75 3.10 7.60
N ALA A 211 6.56 2.84 8.89
CA ALA A 211 7.65 2.65 9.85
C ALA A 211 8.42 1.37 9.57
N VAL A 212 7.75 0.24 9.28
CA VAL A 212 8.43 -1.02 8.92
C VAL A 212 9.35 -0.82 7.73
N TYR A 213 8.88 -0.14 6.69
CA TYR A 213 9.70 0.11 5.50
C TYR A 213 10.87 1.07 5.80
N SER A 214 10.60 2.19 6.48
CA SER A 214 11.61 3.18 6.82
C SER A 214 12.69 2.59 7.75
N LEU A 215 12.30 1.76 8.71
CA LEU A 215 13.22 1.06 9.62
C LEU A 215 14.11 0.08 8.85
N THR A 216 13.53 -0.66 7.90
CA THR A 216 14.28 -1.61 7.05
C THR A 216 15.35 -0.87 6.24
N LEU A 217 15.00 0.24 5.59
CA LEU A 217 15.95 1.06 4.84
C LEU A 217 17.02 1.70 5.74
N THR A 218 16.62 2.19 6.92
CA THR A 218 17.56 2.76 7.89
C THR A 218 18.57 1.72 8.35
N ALA A 219 18.10 0.53 8.73
CA ALA A 219 18.95 -0.58 9.12
C ALA A 219 19.92 -0.95 7.99
N LEU A 220 19.45 -0.98 6.74
CA LEU A 220 20.30 -1.24 5.59
C LEU A 220 21.42 -0.19 5.45
N VAL A 221 21.09 1.11 5.50
CA VAL A 221 22.10 2.18 5.38
C VAL A 221 23.15 2.07 6.50
N VAL A 222 22.72 1.79 7.73
CA VAL A 222 23.63 1.60 8.88
C VAL A 222 24.54 0.38 8.67
N LEU A 223 23.98 -0.74 8.22
CA LEU A 223 24.76 -1.96 7.93
C LEU A 223 25.74 -1.76 6.78
N TYR A 224 25.34 -0.97 5.78
CA TYR A 224 26.17 -0.62 4.64
C TYR A 224 27.37 0.23 5.07
N LYS A 225 27.16 1.19 5.98
CA LYS A 225 28.24 2.02 6.54
C LYS A 225 29.16 1.28 7.49
N THR A 226 28.65 0.27 8.20
CA THR A 226 29.44 -0.56 9.12
C THR A 226 30.16 -1.72 8.41
N GLY A 227 29.95 -1.90 7.10
CA GLY A 227 30.60 -2.97 6.33
C GLY A 227 30.19 -4.39 6.76
N SER A 228 29.04 -4.53 7.42
CA SER A 228 28.60 -5.82 7.95
C SER A 228 28.11 -6.74 6.84
N TRP A 229 28.49 -8.02 6.89
CA TRP A 229 28.01 -9.05 5.97
C TRP A 229 26.47 -9.19 5.97
N PHE A 230 25.80 -8.73 7.02
CA PHE A 230 24.34 -8.76 7.14
C PHE A 230 23.65 -7.77 6.17
N GLN A 231 24.38 -6.81 5.60
CA GLN A 231 23.85 -5.92 4.56
C GLN A 231 23.27 -6.71 3.36
N TYR A 232 23.91 -7.81 2.98
CA TYR A 232 23.49 -8.63 1.84
C TYR A 232 22.18 -9.36 2.14
N VAL A 233 22.01 -9.81 3.38
CA VAL A 233 20.78 -10.47 3.85
C VAL A 233 19.61 -9.50 3.82
N LEU A 234 19.83 -8.30 4.36
CA LEU A 234 18.80 -7.26 4.39
C LEU A 234 18.45 -6.77 2.99
N LEU A 235 19.45 -6.60 2.11
CA LEU A 235 19.24 -6.15 0.73
C LEU A 235 18.35 -7.12 -0.06
N ASP A 236 18.63 -8.43 0.02
CA ASP A 236 17.83 -9.46 -0.64
C ASP A 236 16.40 -9.56 -0.02
N SER A 237 16.27 -9.25 1.27
CA SER A 237 15.00 -9.26 2.02
C SER A 237 14.11 -8.04 1.77
N ILE A 238 14.64 -6.94 1.21
CA ILE A 238 13.84 -5.72 0.99
C ILE A 238 12.74 -5.93 -0.03
N SER A 239 13.00 -6.66 -1.12
CA SER A 239 12.00 -6.93 -2.17
C SER A 239 10.70 -7.54 -1.60
N PRO A 240 10.74 -8.65 -0.83
CA PRO A 240 9.53 -9.19 -0.22
C PRO A 240 8.95 -8.29 0.89
N ILE A 241 9.77 -7.54 1.65
CA ILE A 241 9.28 -6.59 2.66
C ILE A 241 8.47 -5.45 2.01
N VAL A 242 8.95 -4.90 0.90
CA VAL A 242 8.23 -3.88 0.10
C VAL A 242 6.88 -4.43 -0.35
N GLY A 243 6.88 -5.64 -0.90
CA GLY A 243 5.67 -6.34 -1.30
C GLY A 243 4.68 -6.47 -0.14
N LEU A 244 5.15 -6.96 1.02
CA LEU A 244 4.33 -7.13 2.23
C LEU A 244 3.70 -5.82 2.68
N VAL A 245 4.50 -4.77 2.86
CA VAL A 245 4.04 -3.43 3.25
C VAL A 245 3.00 -2.92 2.26
N PHE A 246 3.26 -3.10 0.96
CA PHE A 246 2.36 -2.65 -0.08
C PHE A 246 1.01 -3.38 -0.07
N SER A 247 1.03 -4.71 -0.09
CA SER A 247 -0.16 -5.55 -0.03
C SER A 247 -0.98 -5.29 1.24
N MET A 248 -0.30 -5.09 2.38
CA MET A 248 -0.95 -4.72 3.63
C MET A 248 -1.76 -3.43 3.46
N ILE A 249 -1.16 -2.39 2.86
CA ILE A 249 -1.86 -1.13 2.62
C ILE A 249 -3.01 -1.29 1.62
N ILE A 250 -2.87 -2.09 0.56
CA ILE A 250 -3.98 -2.35 -0.37
C ILE A 250 -5.13 -3.05 0.33
N ILE A 251 -4.88 -4.12 1.10
CA ILE A 251 -5.91 -4.82 1.87
C ILE A 251 -6.68 -3.83 2.75
N ARG A 252 -5.98 -2.90 3.39
CA ARG A 252 -6.57 -1.88 4.26
C ARG A 252 -7.49 -0.91 3.49
N VAL A 253 -7.09 -0.51 2.28
CA VAL A 253 -7.92 0.33 1.40
C VAL A 253 -9.11 -0.46 0.82
N GLY A 254 -8.87 -1.68 0.36
CA GLY A 254 -9.86 -2.56 -0.27
C GLY A 254 -10.93 -3.07 0.71
N LEU A 255 -10.57 -3.30 1.98
CA LEU A 255 -11.52 -3.65 3.03
C LEU A 255 -12.40 -2.46 3.46
N GLY A 256 -12.13 -1.26 2.96
CA GLY A 256 -12.89 -0.05 3.24
C GLY A 256 -12.63 0.54 4.63
N ILE A 257 -11.57 0.10 5.32
CA ILE A 257 -11.14 0.64 6.61
C ILE A 257 -10.70 2.11 6.43
N THR A 258 -10.28 2.50 5.22
CA THR A 258 -9.89 3.89 4.88
C THR A 258 -10.98 4.70 4.18
N THR A 259 -12.11 4.10 3.78
CA THR A 259 -13.22 4.84 3.17
C THR A 259 -14.19 5.29 4.25
N VAL A 260 -14.12 6.57 4.59
CA VAL A 260 -15.18 7.34 5.26
C VAL A 260 -16.54 7.24 4.53
N ARG A 261 -16.60 6.62 3.34
CA ARG A 261 -17.81 6.38 2.56
C ARG A 261 -18.47 4.99 2.76
N GLY A 262 -17.88 4.11 3.57
CA GLY A 262 -18.30 2.70 3.67
C GLY A 262 -19.44 2.38 4.66
N SER A 263 -19.85 3.30 5.55
CA SER A 263 -20.94 3.00 6.50
C SER A 263 -22.31 3.57 6.12
N SER A 264 -22.41 4.44 5.10
CA SER A 264 -23.72 4.96 4.67
C SER A 264 -24.60 3.89 4.01
N ALA A 265 -24.03 2.80 3.49
CA ALA A 265 -24.79 1.71 2.89
C ALA A 265 -25.50 0.82 3.95
N VAL A 266 -24.95 0.72 5.16
CA VAL A 266 -25.58 -0.06 6.25
C VAL A 266 -26.67 0.76 6.95
N THR A 267 -26.51 2.08 7.03
CA THR A 267 -27.52 2.96 7.64
C THR A 267 -28.72 3.20 6.70
N GLY A 268 -28.51 3.29 5.38
CA GLY A 268 -29.60 3.45 4.40
C GLY A 268 -30.49 2.22 4.23
N ALA A 269 -29.98 1.02 4.51
CA ALA A 269 -30.79 -0.21 4.54
C ALA A 269 -31.71 -0.26 5.78
N GLN A 270 -31.26 0.29 6.91
CA GLN A 270 -32.04 0.33 8.15
C GLN A 270 -33.10 1.42 8.13
N GLU A 271 -32.83 2.56 7.47
CA GLU A 271 -33.79 3.66 7.30
C GLU A 271 -34.91 3.31 6.31
N ARG A 272 -34.64 2.52 5.25
CA ARG A 272 -35.67 1.99 4.36
C ARG A 272 -36.58 0.96 5.04
N THR A 273 -36.05 0.14 5.95
CA THR A 273 -36.87 -0.80 6.72
C THR A 273 -37.76 -0.06 7.74
N VAL A 274 -37.26 0.97 8.44
CA VAL A 274 -38.07 1.74 9.39
C VAL A 274 -39.16 2.57 8.69
N THR A 275 -38.90 3.08 7.48
CA THR A 275 -39.91 3.82 6.71
C THR A 275 -40.97 2.88 6.11
N ALA A 276 -40.59 1.66 5.69
CA ALA A 276 -41.54 0.65 5.22
C ALA A 276 -42.46 0.15 6.36
N THR A 277 -41.95 -0.05 7.58
CA THR A 277 -42.77 -0.47 8.72
C THR A 277 -43.72 0.63 9.21
N ARG A 278 -43.40 1.91 8.98
CA ARG A 278 -44.31 3.03 9.32
C ARG A 278 -45.47 3.17 8.33
N HIS A 279 -45.31 2.71 7.09
CA HIS A 279 -46.36 2.70 6.08
C HIS A 279 -47.24 1.43 6.12
N SER A 280 -46.88 0.44 6.96
CA SER A 280 -47.64 -0.79 7.16
C SER A 280 -48.35 -0.87 8.52
N GLN A 281 -48.63 0.27 9.16
CA GLN A 281 -49.62 0.29 10.24
C GLN A 281 -51.02 0.13 9.62
N ILE A 282 -51.42 -1.14 9.53
CA ILE A 282 -52.78 -1.70 9.58
C ILE A 282 -53.88 -0.64 9.55
N GLN A 283 -54.35 -0.34 8.35
CA GLN A 283 -55.62 0.36 8.14
C GLN A 283 -56.74 -0.65 8.33
N PHE A 284 -57.39 -0.62 9.50
CA PHE A 284 -58.60 -1.40 9.75
C PHE A 284 -59.71 -0.89 8.83
N ALA A 285 -60.34 -1.82 8.10
CA ALA A 285 -61.50 -1.54 7.27
C ALA A 285 -62.66 -1.02 8.13
N ASN A 286 -63.24 0.12 7.75
CA ASN A 286 -64.48 0.62 8.34
C ASN A 286 -65.66 -0.28 7.90
N PRO A 287 -66.59 -0.67 8.80
CA PRO A 287 -67.81 -1.34 8.40
C PRO A 287 -68.73 -0.37 7.63
N PRO A 288 -69.46 -0.82 6.59
CA PRO A 288 -70.33 0.06 5.83
C PRO A 288 -71.67 0.24 6.55
N GLY A 289 -72.07 1.50 6.73
CA GLY A 289 -73.46 1.88 6.94
C GLY A 289 -73.83 2.29 8.37
N GLN A 290 -73.67 3.58 8.68
CA GLN A 290 -74.62 4.39 9.46
C GLN A 290 -74.07 5.81 9.59
N SER A 291 -74.34 6.66 8.60
CA SER A 291 -74.08 8.09 8.69
C SER A 291 -75.11 8.87 7.88
N SER A 292 -76.37 8.80 8.31
CA SER A 292 -77.43 9.66 7.77
C SER A 292 -78.64 9.76 8.70
N THR A 293 -78.47 10.11 9.98
CA THR A 293 -79.63 10.48 10.85
C THR A 293 -79.32 11.36 12.07
N LEU A 294 -78.12 11.90 12.28
CA LEU A 294 -77.82 12.75 13.46
C LEU A 294 -77.37 14.18 13.11
N ARG A 295 -77.96 14.78 12.07
CA ARG A 295 -77.83 16.23 11.74
C ARG A 295 -79.18 16.96 11.72
N ALA A 296 -80.16 16.50 12.49
CA ALA A 296 -81.50 17.10 12.52
C ALA A 296 -82.05 17.40 13.94
N ALA A 297 -81.20 17.49 14.96
CA ALA A 297 -81.67 17.70 16.34
C ALA A 297 -80.89 18.77 17.15
N ALA A 298 -80.16 19.68 16.50
CA ALA A 298 -79.35 20.70 17.19
C ALA A 298 -79.51 22.12 16.62
N GLU A 299 -80.65 22.42 15.99
CA GLU A 299 -80.92 23.75 15.42
C GLU A 299 -82.37 24.18 15.72
N TYR A 300 -82.78 24.08 16.99
CA TYR A 300 -84.07 24.63 17.46
C TYR A 300 -84.00 25.15 18.90
N ASP A 301 -82.85 25.64 19.38
CA ASP A 301 -82.85 26.33 20.67
C ASP A 301 -81.67 27.29 20.78
N SER A 302 -81.94 28.57 20.52
CA SER A 302 -81.16 29.77 20.91
C SER A 302 -81.31 30.85 19.84
N ASN A 303 -82.42 31.57 19.89
CA ASN A 303 -82.50 32.99 19.52
C ASN A 303 -83.86 33.56 19.96
N ASP A 304 -84.05 33.58 21.29
CA ASP A 304 -84.89 34.55 21.97
C ASP A 304 -84.07 35.02 23.18
N ILE A 305 -83.68 36.30 23.20
CA ILE A 305 -83.43 37.19 24.35
C ILE A 305 -82.93 38.54 23.78
N GLU A 306 -83.83 39.54 23.83
CA GLU A 306 -83.68 40.95 24.23
C GLU A 306 -82.38 41.71 23.83
N LEU A 307 -82.41 42.91 23.23
CA LEU A 307 -83.15 44.14 23.57
C LEU A 307 -83.13 45.12 22.39
#